data_AF-A0AAQ2WXY3-F1
#
_entry.id   AF-A0AAQ2WXY3-F1
#
_cell.length_a   1.000
_cell.length_b   1.000
_cell.length_c   1.000
_cell.angle_alpha   90.00
_cell.angle_beta   90.00
_cell.angle_gamma   90.00
#
_symmetry.space_group_name_H-M   'P 1'
#
loop_
_entity.id
_entity.type
_entity.pdbx_description
1 polymer ?
#
loop_
_entity_poly.entity_id
_entity_poly.type
_entity_poly.pdbx_seq_one_letter_code
_entity_poly.pdbx_strand_id
1 'polypeptide(L)'
;MDIKVNDNFDLIFNYDLHIIDGILEQKQRLFIFINTLKGSIPYALGWGLDYLYILKVCKLGNLNEIKSYFYNIANQLQINITGIKTVLKLKTLHITFYFPGDLLETVINT
;
A
#
# COMPACT_ATOMS: atom_id res chain seq x y z
N MET A 1 -10.89 13.44 1.44
CA MET A 1 -10.39 14.12 2.64
C MET A 1 -10.47 13.11 3.77
N ASP A 2 -9.41 12.97 4.57
CA ASP A 2 -9.29 11.94 5.61
C ASP A 2 -8.52 12.48 6.82
N ILE A 3 -8.66 11.82 7.97
CA ILE A 3 -7.92 12.15 9.20
C ILE A 3 -6.49 11.64 9.05
N LYS A 4 -5.49 12.47 9.34
CA LYS A 4 -4.10 12.05 9.26
C LYS A 4 -3.76 11.07 10.38
N VAL A 5 -3.11 9.99 9.98
CA VAL A 5 -2.61 8.94 10.84
C VAL A 5 -1.09 8.84 10.68
N ASN A 6 -0.37 8.54 11.77
CA ASN A 6 1.08 8.28 11.72
C ASN A 6 1.39 6.80 11.40
N ASP A 7 2.68 6.43 11.36
CA ASP A 7 3.10 5.06 11.05
C ASP A 7 2.68 4.01 12.09
N ASN A 8 2.32 4.45 13.31
CA ASN A 8 1.84 3.61 14.41
C ASN A 8 0.31 3.53 14.48
N PHE A 9 -0.39 4.07 13.49
CA PHE A 9 -1.85 4.18 13.48
C PHE A 9 -2.46 5.17 14.50
N ASP A 10 -1.66 6.09 15.05
CA ASP A 10 -2.16 7.15 15.92
C ASP A 10 -2.67 8.36 15.13
N LEU A 11 -3.72 9.00 15.64
CA LEU A 11 -4.23 10.26 15.10
C LEU A 11 -3.24 11.40 15.37
N ILE A 12 -2.99 12.23 14.36
CA ILE A 12 -2.10 13.38 14.50
C ILE A 12 -2.91 14.65 14.78
N PHE A 13 -2.55 15.35 15.86
CA PHE A 13 -3.13 16.64 16.25
C PHE A 13 -2.04 17.73 16.19
N ASN A 14 -2.27 18.78 15.42
CA ASN A 14 -1.41 19.97 15.37
C ASN A 14 -2.26 21.18 15.78
N TYR A 15 -2.46 21.35 17.09
CA TYR A 15 -3.45 22.25 17.72
C TYR A 15 -4.93 21.86 17.46
N ASP A 16 -5.24 21.34 16.27
CA ASP A 16 -6.52 20.71 15.91
C ASP A 16 -6.28 19.34 15.21
N LEU A 17 -7.37 18.61 14.94
CA LEU A 17 -7.35 17.38 14.16
C LEU A 17 -6.72 17.63 12.78
N HIS A 18 -5.61 16.97 12.49
CA HIS A 18 -4.93 17.16 11.22
C HIS A 18 -5.62 16.36 10.12
N ILE A 19 -6.06 17.05 9.07
CA ILE A 19 -6.79 16.46 7.95
C ILE A 19 -5.88 16.47 6.71
N ILE A 20 -5.99 15.44 5.87
CA ILE A 20 -5.27 15.30 4.61
C ILE A 20 -6.24 15.10 3.44
N ASP A 21 -5.79 15.47 2.25
CA ASP A 21 -6.55 15.31 1.00
C ASP A 21 -5.62 15.01 -0.18
N GLY A 22 -6.21 14.83 -1.36
CA GLY A 22 -5.49 14.65 -2.62
C GLY A 22 -4.56 13.43 -2.62
N ILE A 23 -3.28 13.66 -2.95
CA ILE A 23 -2.28 12.59 -3.03
C ILE A 23 -1.93 12.04 -1.65
N LEU A 24 -1.93 12.88 -0.60
CA LEU A 24 -1.59 12.44 0.76
C LEU A 24 -2.63 11.47 1.31
N GLU A 25 -3.91 11.75 1.09
CA GLU A 25 -5.00 10.83 1.42
C GLU A 25 -4.85 9.48 0.70
N GLN A 26 -4.53 9.51 -0.59
CA GLN A 26 -4.36 8.30 -1.39
C GLN A 26 -3.16 7.46 -0.91
N LYS A 27 -2.05 8.11 -0.56
CA LYS A 27 -0.88 7.47 0.05
C LYS A 27 -1.22 6.84 1.39
N GLN A 28 -1.96 7.55 2.24
CA GLN A 28 -2.40 7.01 3.53
C GLN A 28 -3.29 5.78 3.34
N ARG A 29 -4.26 5.83 2.42
CA ARG A 29 -5.14 4.69 2.11
C ARG A 29 -4.34 3.46 1.67
N LEU A 30 -3.33 3.66 0.81
CA LEU A 30 -2.43 2.60 0.38
C LEU A 30 -1.60 2.06 1.55
N PHE A 31 -1.07 2.95 2.38
CA PHE A 31 -0.30 2.60 3.57
C PHE A 31 -1.09 1.73 4.53
N ILE A 32 -2.34 2.10 4.85
CA ILE A 32 -3.21 1.32 5.73
C ILE A 32 -3.48 -0.07 5.12
N PHE A 33 -3.77 -0.13 3.81
CA PHE A 33 -4.02 -1.40 3.12
C PHE A 33 -2.81 -2.34 3.19
N ILE A 34 -1.60 -1.84 2.88
CA ILE A 34 -0.38 -2.64 2.85
C ILE A 34 -0.02 -3.18 4.23
N ASN A 35 -0.24 -2.37 5.28
CA ASN A 35 0.07 -2.74 6.66
C ASN A 35 -1.02 -3.57 7.35
N THR A 36 -2.20 -3.72 6.73
CA THR A 36 -3.26 -4.57 7.27
C THR A 36 -3.21 -5.92 6.58
N LEU A 37 -3.04 -7.00 7.34
CA LEU A 37 -3.08 -8.35 6.77
C LEU A 37 -4.51 -8.72 6.37
N LYS A 38 -4.65 -9.35 5.21
CA LYS A 38 -5.94 -9.86 4.75
C LYS A 38 -6.52 -10.85 5.76
N GLY A 39 -7.77 -10.62 6.16
CA GLY A 39 -8.47 -11.39 7.19
C GLY A 39 -8.39 -10.81 8.60
N SER A 40 -7.60 -9.76 8.84
CA SER A 40 -7.50 -9.12 10.16
C SER A 40 -8.73 -8.29 10.54
N ILE A 41 -9.55 -7.86 9.57
CA ILE A 41 -10.77 -7.08 9.83
C ILE A 41 -11.99 -8.02 9.82
N PRO A 42 -12.67 -8.25 10.96
CA PRO A 42 -13.73 -9.26 11.06
C PRO A 42 -14.89 -9.07 10.09
N TYR A 43 -15.28 -7.82 9.84
CA TYR A 43 -16.38 -7.47 8.94
C TYR A 43 -15.94 -7.29 7.47
N ALA A 44 -14.64 -7.39 7.19
CA ALA A 44 -14.06 -7.19 5.87
C ALA A 44 -12.89 -8.14 5.63
N LEU A 45 -13.15 -9.46 5.72
CA LEU A 45 -12.13 -10.51 5.64
C LEU A 45 -11.31 -10.50 4.33
N GLY A 46 -11.87 -9.94 3.25
CA GLY A 46 -11.18 -9.81 1.96
C GLY A 46 -10.24 -8.60 1.87
N TRP A 47 -10.29 -7.67 2.83
CA TRP A 47 -9.54 -6.43 2.79
C TRP A 47 -8.18 -6.55 3.48
N GLY A 48 -7.17 -5.89 2.90
CA GLY A 48 -5.78 -5.92 3.35
C GLY A 48 -4.86 -6.68 2.39
N LEU A 49 -3.56 -6.62 2.69
CA LEU A 49 -2.49 -7.26 1.93
C LEU A 49 -2.57 -8.79 2.07
N ASP A 50 -2.61 -9.48 0.94
CA ASP A 50 -2.50 -10.94 0.87
C ASP A 50 -1.03 -11.35 0.89
N TYR A 51 -0.43 -11.35 2.08
CA TYR A 51 1.00 -11.60 2.25
C TYR A 51 1.43 -12.97 1.72
N LEU A 52 0.62 -14.02 1.93
CA LEU A 52 0.93 -15.37 1.43
C LEU A 52 0.95 -15.43 -0.10
N TYR A 53 0.03 -14.73 -0.77
CA TYR A 53 0.06 -14.58 -2.22
C TYR A 53 1.35 -13.89 -2.68
N ILE A 54 1.71 -12.75 -2.07
CA ILE A 54 2.94 -12.02 -2.41
C ILE A 54 4.18 -12.92 -2.23
N LEU A 55 4.29 -13.65 -1.12
CA LEU A 55 5.37 -14.61 -0.90
C LEU A 55 5.47 -15.66 -2.00
N LYS A 56 4.33 -16.24 -2.39
CA LYS A 56 4.28 -17.26 -3.44
C LYS A 56 4.75 -16.70 -4.78
N VAL A 57 4.26 -15.53 -5.17
CA VAL A 57 4.63 -14.88 -6.43
C VAL A 57 6.10 -14.47 -6.44
N CYS A 58 6.62 -13.97 -5.32
CA CYS A 58 8.04 -13.63 -5.18
C CYS A 58 8.95 -14.85 -5.35
N LYS A 59 8.57 -16.01 -4.77
CA LYS A 59 9.30 -17.28 -4.94
C LYS A 59 9.33 -17.76 -6.39
N LEU A 60 8.27 -17.48 -7.15
CA LEU A 60 8.21 -17.78 -8.59
C LEU A 60 8.97 -16.75 -9.45
N GLY A 61 9.47 -15.66 -8.86
CA GLY A 61 10.18 -14.60 -9.57
C GLY A 61 9.29 -13.76 -10.49
N ASN A 62 7.96 -13.89 -10.40
CA ASN A 62 7.05 -13.23 -11.34
C ASN A 62 6.70 -11.80 -10.88
N LEU A 63 7.64 -10.87 -11.06
CA LEU A 63 7.45 -9.46 -10.68
C LEU A 63 6.32 -8.75 -11.42
N ASN A 64 5.92 -9.24 -12.60
CA ASN A 64 4.81 -8.68 -13.36
C ASN A 64 3.47 -9.00 -12.71
N GLU A 65 3.29 -10.20 -12.14
CA GLU A 65 2.10 -10.54 -11.35
C GLU A 65 1.97 -9.62 -10.12
N ILE A 66 3.08 -9.30 -9.45
CA ILE A 66 3.08 -8.37 -8.32
C ILE A 66 2.62 -6.98 -8.78
N LYS A 67 3.12 -6.48 -9.92
CA LYS A 67 2.66 -5.21 -10.48
C LYS A 67 1.16 -5.24 -10.78
N SER A 68 0.68 -6.27 -11.46
CA SER A 68 -0.74 -6.44 -11.79
C SER A 68 -1.61 -6.50 -10.54
N TYR A 69 -1.17 -7.20 -9.49
CA TYR A 69 -1.83 -7.22 -8.20
C TYR A 69 -1.99 -5.80 -7.64
N PHE A 70 -0.90 -5.02 -7.58
CA PHE A 70 -0.95 -3.68 -7.03
C PHE A 70 -1.70 -2.66 -7.92
N TYR A 71 -1.72 -2.82 -9.24
CA TYR A 71 -2.60 -2.02 -10.11
C TYR A 71 -4.07 -2.31 -9.82
N ASN A 72 -4.44 -3.57 -9.62
CA ASN A 72 -5.81 -3.94 -9.25
C ASN A 72 -6.21 -3.35 -7.89
N ILE A 73 -5.31 -3.43 -6.89
CA ILE A 73 -5.53 -2.81 -5.58
C ILE A 73 -5.67 -1.29 -5.70
N ALA A 74 -4.80 -0.62 -6.46
CA ALA A 74 -4.90 0.83 -6.66
C ALA A 74 -6.25 1.22 -7.28
N ASN A 75 -6.73 0.47 -8.27
CA ASN A 75 -8.06 0.68 -8.84
C ASN A 75 -9.18 0.47 -7.82
N GLN A 76 -9.14 -0.62 -7.04
CA GLN A 76 -10.12 -0.91 -5.98
C GLN A 76 -10.16 0.18 -4.90
N LEU A 77 -9.01 0.72 -4.54
CA LEU A 77 -8.86 1.79 -3.55
C LEU A 77 -9.07 3.19 -4.14
N GLN A 78 -9.35 3.31 -5.45
CA GLN A 78 -9.50 4.57 -6.17
C GLN A 78 -8.28 5.48 -6.04
N ILE A 79 -7.09 4.89 -6.16
CA ILE A 79 -5.79 5.56 -6.08
C ILE A 79 -5.30 5.83 -7.50
N ASN A 80 -4.97 7.09 -7.78
CA ASN A 80 -4.42 7.52 -9.05
C ASN A 80 -2.90 7.37 -9.06
N ILE A 81 -2.44 6.22 -9.57
CA ILE A 81 -1.03 5.94 -9.81
C ILE A 81 -0.67 6.08 -11.29
N THR A 82 0.51 6.63 -11.57
CA THR A 82 1.08 6.75 -12.92
C THR A 82 1.98 5.57 -13.28
N GLY A 83 2.44 4.81 -12.28
CA GLY A 83 3.27 3.64 -12.50
C GLY A 83 3.60 2.87 -11.22
N ILE A 84 4.01 1.61 -11.39
CA ILE A 84 4.56 0.77 -10.32
C ILE A 84 5.88 0.15 -10.78
N LYS A 85 6.91 0.28 -9.94
CA LYS A 85 8.18 -0.44 -10.07
C LYS A 85 8.32 -1.44 -8.93
N THR A 86 8.71 -2.66 -9.27
CA THR A 86 8.98 -3.74 -8.32
C THR A 86 10.39 -4.25 -8.54
N VAL A 87 11.14 -4.44 -7.45
CA VAL A 87 12.48 -5.01 -7.47
C VAL A 87 12.62 -5.98 -6.31
N LEU A 88 12.92 -7.24 -6.60
CA LEU A 88 13.26 -8.23 -5.57
C LEU A 88 14.77 -8.17 -5.32
N LYS A 89 15.17 -7.92 -4.07
CA LYS A 89 16.57 -7.95 -3.63
C LYS A 89 16.69 -8.89 -2.45
N LEU A 90 17.49 -9.94 -2.59
CA LEU A 90 17.68 -10.96 -1.55
C LEU A 90 16.33 -11.60 -1.11
N LYS A 91 15.73 -11.05 -0.06
CA LYS A 91 14.49 -11.48 0.60
C LYS A 91 13.57 -10.29 0.90
N THR A 92 13.73 -9.20 0.15
CA THR A 92 12.89 -8.02 0.28
C THR A 92 12.36 -7.63 -1.08
N LEU A 93 11.06 -7.45 -1.15
CA LEU A 93 10.37 -6.87 -2.29
C LEU A 93 10.29 -5.37 -2.07
N HIS A 94 11.04 -4.63 -2.88
CA HIS A 94 10.94 -3.17 -2.94
C HIS A 94 9.90 -2.78 -3.98
N ILE A 95 8.98 -1.91 -3.58
CA ILE A 95 7.92 -1.42 -4.44
C ILE A 95 7.93 0.11 -4.41
N THR A 96 7.95 0.72 -5.58
CA THR A 96 7.80 2.17 -5.77
C THR A 96 6.49 2.41 -6.51
N PHE A 97 5.58 3.14 -5.87
CA PHE A 97 4.34 3.64 -6.46
C PHE A 97 4.57 5.08 -6.91
N TYR A 98 4.34 5.35 -8.20
CA TYR A 98 4.43 6.69 -8.75
C TYR A 98 3.04 7.33 -8.79
N PHE A 99 2.96 8.55 -8.30
CA PHE A 99 1.77 9.41 -8.31
C PHE A 99 2.04 10.63 -9.22
N PRO A 100 1.02 11.43 -9.58
CA PRO A 100 1.23 12.68 -10.29
C PRO A 100 2.11 13.66 -9.46
N GLY A 101 3.38 13.78 -9.81
CA GLY A 101 4.32 14.69 -9.14
C GLY A 101 4.88 14.19 -7.79
N ASP A 102 4.66 12.92 -7.43
CA ASP A 102 5.09 12.36 -6.16
C ASP A 102 5.34 10.84 -6.25
N LEU A 103 5.94 10.24 -5.22
CA LEU A 103 6.14 8.78 -5.12
C LEU A 103 5.98 8.27 -3.69
N LEU A 104 5.72 6.97 -3.56
CA LEU A 104 5.73 6.25 -2.28
C LEU A 104 6.56 4.97 -2.44
N GLU A 105 7.52 4.76 -1.55
CA GLU A 105 8.32 3.54 -1.49
C GLU A 105 7.89 2.68 -0.32
N THR A 106 7.85 1.37 -0.53
CA THR A 106 7.57 0.39 0.51
C THR A 106 8.42 -0.85 0.32
N VAL A 107 8.64 -1.56 1.42
CA VAL A 107 9.44 -2.79 1.45
C VAL A 107 8.64 -3.86 2.16
N ILE A 108 8.49 -5.01 1.49
CA ILE A 108 7.84 -6.20 2.05
C ILE A 108 8.91 -7.27 2.21
N ASN A 109 9.00 -7.85 3.41
CA ASN A 109 9.88 -8.99 3.64
C ASN A 109 9.29 -10.24 2.95
N THR A 110 10.11 -11.03 2.28
CA THR A 110 9.70 -12.18 1.44
C THR A 110 10.49 -13.44 1.71
#